data_AF-A0AAW1Y032-F1
#
_entry.id   AF-A0AAW1Y032-F1
#
_cell.length_a   1.000
_cell.length_b   1.000
_cell.length_c   1.000
_cell.angle_alpha   90.00
_cell.angle_beta   90.00
_cell.angle_gamma   90.00
#
_symmetry.space_group_name_H-M   'P 1'
#
loop_
_entity.id
_entity.type
_entity.pdbx_description
1 polymer ?
#
loop_
_entity_poly.entity_id
_entity_poly.type
_entity_poly.pdbx_seq_one_letter_code
_entity_poly.pdbx_strand_id
1 'polypeptide(L)'
;MTETSKQLVLSISSKHQTITVDLSPLRRVNHAIYLLTTGAHQSAFWNIKIISECLADELMNAAKGSSNSSAIKKDEIERLPMPIVKVLWKPMVLKTTI
;
A
#
# COMPACT_ATOMS: atom_id res chain seq x y z
N MET A 1 12.81 4.57 -13.50
CA MET A 1 12.98 3.52 -12.47
C MET A 1 12.48 4.10 -11.17
N THR A 2 11.37 3.59 -10.65
CA THR A 2 10.48 4.28 -9.70
C THR A 2 10.87 3.97 -8.25
N GLU A 3 11.32 5.00 -7.52
CA GLU A 3 11.72 4.91 -6.12
C GLU A 3 10.50 4.96 -5.19
N THR A 4 10.09 3.80 -4.70
CA THR A 4 9.06 3.64 -3.65
C THR A 4 9.66 3.92 -2.28
N SER A 5 9.32 5.09 -1.73
CA SER A 5 9.73 5.61 -0.43
C SER A 5 8.92 4.97 0.70
N LYS A 6 9.57 4.36 1.71
CA LYS A 6 8.88 3.97 2.95
C LYS A 6 9.48 4.66 4.16
N GLN A 7 8.58 5.08 5.05
CA GLN A 7 8.89 5.78 6.29
C GLN A 7 9.21 4.79 7.41
N LEU A 8 10.36 4.95 8.06
CA LEU A 8 10.57 4.44 9.42
C LEU A 8 10.45 5.63 10.38
N VAL A 9 9.43 5.62 11.23
CA VAL A 9 9.17 6.70 12.20
C VAL A 9 10.13 6.53 13.38
N LEU A 10 11.18 7.35 13.44
CA LEU A 10 11.99 7.51 14.64
C LEU A 10 11.33 8.56 15.53
N SER A 11 10.89 8.14 16.71
CA SER A 11 10.26 9.00 17.72
C SER A 11 11.32 9.87 18.40
N ILE A 12 11.71 10.97 17.77
CA ILE A 12 12.59 11.98 18.37
C ILE A 12 11.93 13.34 18.24
N SER A 13 11.50 13.89 19.38
CA SER A 13 10.95 15.25 19.56
C SER A 13 9.54 15.49 19.02
N SER A 14 8.83 16.44 19.64
CA SER A 14 7.39 16.75 19.53
C SER A 14 6.93 17.29 18.13
N LYS A 15 7.67 16.99 17.07
CA LYS A 15 7.34 17.27 15.67
C LYS A 15 7.37 15.95 14.90
N HIS A 16 6.23 15.56 14.34
CA HIS A 16 6.13 14.37 13.51
C HIS A 16 6.76 14.62 12.13
N GLN A 17 8.09 14.53 12.05
CA GLN A 17 8.84 14.64 10.81
C GLN A 17 8.89 13.27 10.13
N THR A 18 8.17 13.14 9.01
CA THR A 18 8.26 11.98 8.13
C THR A 18 9.51 12.09 7.26
N ILE A 19 10.62 11.50 7.68
CA ILE A 19 11.86 11.35 6.90
C ILE A 19 11.77 10.11 6.00
N THR A 20 11.87 10.29 4.68
CA THR A 20 11.81 9.19 3.72
C THR A 20 13.10 8.37 3.82
N VAL A 21 12.99 7.06 3.96
CA VAL A 21 14.14 6.16 4.08
C VAL A 21 14.13 5.20 2.90
N ASP A 22 15.28 5.05 2.26
CA ASP A 22 15.43 4.11 1.15
C ASP A 22 15.34 2.68 1.65
N LEU A 23 14.57 1.86 0.92
CA LEU A 23 14.48 0.43 1.20
C LEU A 23 15.59 -0.31 0.47
N SER A 24 16.18 -1.29 1.15
CA SER A 24 17.08 -2.22 0.48
C SER A 24 16.38 -2.89 -0.72
N PRO A 25 17.11 -3.21 -1.81
CA PRO A 25 16.53 -3.83 -3.00
C PRO A 25 15.72 -5.10 -2.67
N LEU A 26 16.19 -5.90 -1.70
CA LEU A 26 15.51 -7.10 -1.21
C LEU A 26 14.17 -6.76 -0.52
N ARG A 27 14.14 -5.69 0.28
CA ARG A 27 12.92 -5.30 0.99
C ARG A 27 11.81 -4.87 0.02
N ARG A 28 12.16 -4.28 -1.13
CA ARG A 28 11.20 -3.93 -2.19
C ARG A 28 10.56 -5.18 -2.79
N VAL A 29 11.36 -6.18 -3.16
CA VAL A 29 10.88 -7.45 -3.72
C VAL A 29 9.95 -8.17 -2.73
N ASN A 30 10.39 -8.30 -1.48
CA ASN A 30 9.57 -8.95 -0.44
C ASN A 30 8.25 -8.22 -0.21
N HIS A 31 8.22 -6.90 -0.40
CA HIS A 31 7.00 -6.13 -0.25
C HIS A 31 6.07 -6.28 -1.46
N ALA A 32 6.60 -6.32 -2.68
CA ALA A 32 5.80 -6.57 -3.88
C ALA A 32 5.10 -7.93 -3.81
N ILE A 33 5.83 -8.99 -3.41
CA ILE A 33 5.26 -10.34 -3.24
C ILE A 33 4.15 -10.34 -2.18
N TYR A 34 4.39 -9.65 -1.06
CA TYR A 34 3.38 -9.53 0.00
C TYR A 34 2.10 -8.84 -0.49
N LEU A 35 2.23 -7.76 -1.25
CA LEU A 35 1.07 -7.02 -1.76
C LEU A 35 0.26 -7.82 -2.78
N LEU A 36 0.93 -8.55 -3.68
CA LEU A 36 0.27 -9.41 -4.68
C LEU A 36 -0.53 -10.54 -4.01
N THR A 37 0.10 -11.24 -3.06
CA THR A 37 -0.54 -12.36 -2.35
C THR A 37 -1.68 -11.88 -1.44
N THR A 38 -1.52 -10.71 -0.80
CA THR A 38 -2.58 -10.11 0.02
C THR A 38 -3.76 -9.64 -0.83
N GLY A 39 -3.51 -9.02 -1.98
CA GLY A 39 -4.55 -8.59 -2.92
C GLY A 39 -5.35 -9.78 -3.46
N ALA A 40 -4.65 -10.81 -3.95
CA ALA A 40 -5.29 -12.04 -4.44
C ALA A 40 -6.14 -12.73 -3.36
N HIS A 41 -5.66 -12.78 -2.12
CA HIS A 41 -6.41 -13.34 -1.00
C HIS A 41 -7.66 -12.50 -0.68
N GLN A 42 -7.55 -11.17 -0.65
CA GLN A 42 -8.69 -10.28 -0.41
C GLN A 42 -9.75 -10.37 -1.51
N SER A 43 -9.34 -10.55 -2.78
CA SER A 43 -10.27 -10.71 -3.91
C SER A 43 -10.94 -12.08 -3.97
N ALA A 44 -10.31 -13.12 -3.41
CA ALA A 44 -10.91 -14.44 -3.22
C ALA A 44 -11.80 -14.49 -1.98
N PHE A 45 -11.53 -13.67 -0.97
CA PHE A 45 -12.31 -13.63 0.27
C PHE A 45 -13.72 -13.12 -0.01
N TRP A 46 -14.74 -13.89 0.42
CA TRP A 46 -16.16 -13.67 0.13
C TRP A 46 -16.56 -13.75 -1.34
N ASN A 47 -15.70 -14.29 -2.21
CA ASN A 47 -16.01 -14.46 -3.62
C ASN A 47 -15.99 -15.94 -4.03
N ILE A 48 -16.67 -16.27 -5.12
CA ILE A 48 -16.76 -17.65 -5.65
C ILE A 48 -15.49 -18.02 -6.43
N LYS A 49 -14.73 -17.02 -6.91
CA LYS A 49 -13.47 -17.22 -7.64
C LYS A 49 -12.45 -17.96 -6.78
N ILE A 50 -11.75 -18.91 -7.39
CA ILE A 50 -10.70 -19.69 -6.72
C ILE A 50 -9.46 -18.81 -6.57
N ILE A 51 -8.67 -19.02 -5.51
CA ILE A 51 -7.49 -18.21 -5.22
C ILE A 51 -6.44 -18.21 -6.36
N SER A 52 -6.36 -19.29 -7.15
CA SER A 52 -5.50 -19.38 -8.33
C SER A 52 -5.91 -18.41 -9.43
N GLU A 53 -7.23 -18.24 -9.66
CA GLU A 53 -7.76 -17.29 -10.64
C GLU A 53 -7.54 -15.85 -10.18
N CYS A 54 -7.84 -15.56 -8.91
CA CYS A 54 -7.57 -14.25 -8.31
C CYS A 54 -6.08 -13.88 -8.38
N LEU A 55 -5.18 -14.85 -8.18
CA LEU A 55 -3.74 -14.63 -8.30
C LEU A 55 -3.30 -14.38 -9.74
N ALA A 56 -3.85 -15.12 -10.70
CA ALA A 56 -3.58 -14.92 -12.13
C ALA A 56 -4.07 -13.55 -12.60
N ASP A 57 -5.29 -13.16 -12.21
CA ASP A 57 -5.87 -11.84 -12.50
C ASP A 57 -4.99 -10.73 -11.89
N GLU A 58 -4.55 -10.90 -10.65
CA GLU A 58 -3.69 -9.94 -9.95
C GLU A 58 -2.33 -9.77 -10.63
N LEU A 59 -1.67 -10.87 -11.02
CA LEU A 59 -0.40 -10.84 -11.77
C LEU A 59 -0.54 -10.18 -13.14
N MET A 60 -1.62 -10.49 -13.87
CA MET A 60 -1.89 -9.92 -15.19
C MET A 60 -2.11 -8.39 -15.09
N ASN A 61 -2.85 -7.94 -14.07
CA ASN A 61 -3.12 -6.54 -13.84
C ASN A 61 -1.87 -5.79 -13.37
N ALA A 62 -1.05 -6.42 -12.51
CA ALA A 62 0.22 -5.86 -12.07
C ALA A 62 1.21 -5.69 -13.24
N ALA A 63 1.32 -6.69 -14.12
CA ALA A 63 2.19 -6.62 -15.31
C ALA A 63 1.78 -5.50 -16.28
N LYS A 64 0.48 -5.22 -16.38
CA LYS A 64 -0.07 -4.13 -17.19
C LYS A 64 0.03 -2.75 -16.52
N GLY A 65 0.48 -2.69 -15.25
CA GLY A 65 0.49 -1.44 -14.47
C GLY A 65 -0.92 -0.91 -14.19
N SER A 66 -1.93 -1.77 -14.12
CA SER A 66 -3.31 -1.37 -13.86
C SER A 66 -3.53 -1.12 -12.36
N SER A 67 -4.20 -0.02 -12.02
CA SER A 67 -4.63 0.33 -10.66
C SER A 67 -5.67 -0.62 -10.05
N ASN A 68 -6.18 -1.57 -10.85
CA ASN A 68 -6.97 -2.70 -10.37
C ASN A 68 -6.13 -3.68 -9.53
N SER A 69 -4.80 -3.69 -9.70
CA SER A 69 -3.90 -4.46 -8.85
C SER A 69 -3.63 -3.73 -7.53
N SER A 70 -3.72 -4.47 -6.44
CA SER A 70 -3.39 -4.02 -5.09
C SER A 70 -1.93 -3.59 -4.95
N ALA A 71 -1.02 -4.23 -5.68
CA ALA A 71 0.40 -3.87 -5.68
C ALA A 71 0.66 -2.51 -6.34
N ILE A 72 0.01 -2.23 -7.47
CA ILE A 72 0.15 -0.97 -8.21
C ILE A 72 -0.52 0.18 -7.45
N LYS A 73 -1.73 -0.05 -6.93
CA LYS A 73 -2.46 0.94 -6.14
C LYS A 73 -1.69 1.42 -4.92
N LYS A 74 -0.85 0.57 -4.31
CA LYS A 74 0.01 0.93 -3.17
C LYS A 74 1.25 1.73 -3.59
N ASP A 75 1.86 1.41 -4.73
CA ASP A 75 2.94 2.23 -5.31
C ASP A 75 2.44 3.65 -5.63
N GLU A 76 1.23 3.79 -6.20
CA GLU A 76 0.61 5.10 -6.45
C GLU A 76 0.43 5.95 -5.17
N ILE A 77 -0.01 5.32 -4.08
CA ILE A 77 -0.20 6.00 -2.79
C ILE A 77 1.14 6.41 -2.17
N GLU A 78 2.18 5.58 -2.30
CA GLU A 78 3.52 5.87 -1.76
C GLU A 78 4.24 7.00 -2.52
N ARG A 79 3.85 7.29 -3.78
CA ARG A 79 4.36 8.44 -4.54
C ARG A 79 3.73 9.77 -4.12
N LEU A 80 2.60 9.75 -3.42
CA LEU A 80 1.99 10.99 -2.91
C LEU A 80 2.72 11.44 -1.64
N PRO A 81 3.03 12.74 -1.51
CA PRO A 81 3.64 13.23 -0.30
C PRO A 81 2.70 13.00 0.89
N MET A 82 3.21 12.27 1.89
CA MET A 82 2.55 11.95 3.17
C MET A 82 1.73 13.09 3.82
N PRO A 83 2.11 14.39 3.74
CA PRO A 83 1.25 15.46 4.26
C PRO A 83 -0.14 15.51 3.63
N ILE A 84 -0.32 15.14 2.36
CA ILE A 84 -1.63 15.24 1.67
C ILE A 84 -2.56 14.10 2.09
N VAL A 85 -2.04 12.87 2.19
CA VAL A 85 -2.85 11.68 2.49
C VAL A 85 -3.34 11.67 3.94
N LYS A 86 -2.54 12.17 4.89
CA LYS A 86 -2.94 12.28 6.32
C LYS A 86 -4.09 13.27 6.56
N VAL A 87 -4.20 14.31 5.74
CA VAL A 87 -5.25 15.33 5.85
C VAL A 87 -6.58 14.74 5.35
N LEU A 88 -6.54 13.89 4.33
CA LEU A 88 -7.73 13.28 3.73
C LEU A 88 -8.22 12.03 4.48
N TRP A 89 -7.32 11.28 5.12
CA TRP A 89 -7.62 10.06 5.88
C TRP A 89 -7.90 10.29 7.38
N LYS A 90 -8.26 11.52 7.79
CA LYS A 90 -8.94 11.76 9.07
C LYS A 90 -10.46 11.80 8.88
N PRO A 91 -11.17 10.65 8.78
CA PRO A 91 -12.57 10.63 9.11
C PRO A 91 -12.75 10.21 10.58
N MET A 92 -13.58 10.99 11.29
CA MET A 92 -14.64 10.40 12.13
C MET A 92 -14.23 9.75 13.47
N VAL A 93 -13.58 10.51 14.37
CA VAL A 93 -13.56 10.19 15.83
C VAL A 93 -13.91 11.42 16.68
N LEU A 94 -14.78 12.32 16.19
CA LEU A 94 -15.25 13.48 16.97
C LEU A 94 -16.77 13.71 16.89
N LYS A 95 -17.55 12.68 16.57
CA LYS A 95 -18.99 12.69 16.83
C LYS A 95 -19.31 11.48 17.70
N THR A 96 -19.18 11.64 19.01
CA THR A 96 -20.01 11.06 20.08
C THR A 96 -19.25 11.28 21.40
N THR A 97 -19.39 12.46 21.98
CA THR A 97 -19.31 12.64 23.42
C THR A 97 -20.30 13.75 23.73
N ILE A 98 -21.30 13.33 24.51
CA ILE A 98 -22.27 14.08 25.33
C ILE A 98 -22.09 15.60 25.34
#